data_AF-A0A2N2HCT0-F1
#
_entry.id   AF-A0A2N2HCT0-F1
#
_cell.length_a   1.000
_cell.length_b   1.000
_cell.length_c   1.000
_cell.angle_alpha   90.00
_cell.angle_beta   90.00
_cell.angle_gamma   90.00
#
_symmetry.space_group_name_H-M   'P 1'
#
loop_
_entity.id
_entity.type
_entity.pdbx_description
1 polymer ?
#
loop_
_entity_poly.entity_id
_entity_poly.type
_entity_poly.pdbx_seq_one_letter_code
_entity_poly.pdbx_strand_id
1 'polypeptide(L)'
;MDTDDLTEMAYETITRAGEVLDVLRSEIGASASDKKTEDEFLRGVTVRLRRILKSPESYLDFWNYVDEVEMKVFRRGVVELLAYVEKVLSTPYDERGDTASD
;
A
#
# COMPACT_ATOMS: atom_id res chain seq x y z
N MET A 1 9.29 -6.03 -10.98
CA MET A 1 8.28 -5.39 -11.84
C MET A 1 8.35 -3.90 -11.56
N ASP A 2 8.02 -3.04 -12.51
CA ASP A 2 7.83 -1.63 -12.21
C ASP A 2 6.33 -1.38 -11.92
N THR A 3 5.99 -0.18 -11.48
CA THR A 3 4.62 0.20 -11.11
C THR A 3 3.68 0.31 -12.31
N ASP A 4 4.21 0.39 -13.53
CA ASP A 4 3.49 0.32 -14.80
C ASP A 4 3.01 -1.10 -15.16
N ASP A 5 3.65 -2.13 -14.60
CA ASP A 5 3.25 -3.54 -14.70
C ASP A 5 2.04 -3.88 -13.79
N LEU A 6 1.58 -2.94 -12.94
CA LEU A 6 0.45 -3.14 -12.04
C LEU A 6 -0.87 -2.91 -12.79
N THR A 7 -1.85 -3.77 -12.51
CA THR A 7 -3.25 -3.51 -12.90
C THR A 7 -3.77 -2.26 -12.19
N GLU A 8 -4.80 -1.62 -12.76
CA GLU A 8 -5.43 -0.42 -12.18
C GLU A 8 -5.73 -0.56 -10.68
N MET A 9 -6.33 -1.68 -10.28
CA MET A 9 -6.66 -1.92 -8.87
C MET A 9 -5.41 -2.08 -7.99
N ALA A 10 -4.33 -2.68 -8.48
CA ALA A 10 -3.11 -2.79 -7.72
C ALA A 10 -2.36 -1.46 -7.64
N TYR A 11 -2.32 -0.69 -8.73
CA TYR A 11 -1.74 0.65 -8.74
C TYR A 11 -2.47 1.60 -7.78
N GLU A 12 -3.79 1.51 -7.72
CA GLU A 12 -4.63 2.27 -6.78
C GLU A 12 -4.25 2.05 -5.30
N THR A 13 -3.59 0.93 -4.96
CA THR A 13 -3.00 0.72 -3.63
C THR A 13 -1.92 1.77 -3.32
N ILE A 14 -1.09 2.13 -4.31
CA ILE A 14 -0.06 3.17 -4.18
C ILE A 14 -0.70 4.55 -4.05
N THR A 15 -1.75 4.83 -4.84
CA THR A 15 -2.51 6.09 -4.76
C THR A 15 -3.09 6.28 -3.37
N ARG A 16 -3.85 5.29 -2.87
CA ARG A 16 -4.48 5.32 -1.54
C ARG A 16 -3.46 5.39 -0.41
N ALA A 17 -2.30 4.75 -0.56
CA ALA A 17 -1.21 4.91 0.39
C ALA A 17 -0.79 6.38 0.55
N GLY A 18 -0.77 7.16 -0.54
CA GLY A 18 -0.46 8.58 -0.51
C GLY A 18 -1.53 9.44 0.16
N GLU A 19 -2.79 9.01 0.17
CA GLU A 19 -3.87 9.66 0.92
C GLU A 19 -3.71 9.44 2.44
N VAL A 20 -3.06 8.34 2.84
CA VAL A 20 -2.75 8.04 4.24
C VAL A 20 -1.50 8.79 4.69
N LEU A 21 -0.42 8.66 3.92
CA LEU A 21 0.87 9.32 4.17
C LEU A 21 1.74 9.28 2.91
N ASP A 22 2.35 10.41 2.56
CA ASP A 22 3.19 10.54 1.37
C ASP A 22 4.42 9.61 1.39
N VAL A 23 5.06 9.42 2.55
CA VAL A 23 6.17 8.46 2.68
C VAL A 23 5.70 7.02 2.49
N LEU A 24 4.45 6.70 2.87
CA LEU A 24 3.89 5.35 2.68
C LEU A 24 3.67 5.04 1.20
N ARG A 25 3.25 6.03 0.39
CA ARG A 25 3.20 5.92 -1.08
C ARG A 25 4.56 5.55 -1.65
N SER A 26 5.61 6.27 -1.22
CA SER A 26 6.97 6.07 -1.72
C SER A 26 7.51 4.70 -1.33
N GLU A 27 7.32 4.28 -0.08
CA GLU A 27 7.71 2.94 0.40
C GLU A 27 7.02 1.82 -0.37
N ILE A 28 5.70 1.93 -0.56
CA ILE A 28 4.92 0.91 -1.25
C ILE A 28 5.30 0.88 -2.73
N GLY A 29 5.31 2.02 -3.43
CA GLY A 29 5.69 2.09 -4.84
C GLY A 29 7.08 1.51 -5.10
N ALA A 30 8.09 1.88 -4.29
CA ALA A 30 9.44 1.34 -4.41
C ALA A 30 9.48 -0.18 -4.18
N SER A 31 8.63 -0.73 -3.32
CA SER A 31 8.62 -2.18 -3.06
C SER A 31 8.19 -3.04 -4.24
N ALA A 32 7.58 -2.46 -5.28
CA ALA A 32 7.19 -3.18 -6.50
C ALA A 32 8.43 -3.70 -7.27
N SER A 33 9.54 -2.95 -7.29
CA SER A 33 10.77 -3.33 -8.01
C SER A 33 11.32 -4.68 -7.55
N ASP A 34 11.12 -5.01 -6.28
CA ASP A 34 11.63 -6.21 -5.63
C ASP A 34 10.72 -7.44 -5.81
N LYS A 35 9.66 -7.32 -6.62
CA LYS A 35 8.61 -8.35 -6.78
C LYS A 35 8.54 -8.83 -8.20
N LYS A 36 8.24 -10.12 -8.36
CA LYS A 36 8.11 -10.74 -9.68
C LYS A 36 6.69 -10.65 -10.22
N THR A 37 5.71 -10.59 -9.33
CA THR A 37 4.29 -10.53 -9.69
C THR A 37 3.55 -9.52 -8.81
N GLU A 38 2.43 -9.02 -9.32
CA GLU A 38 1.52 -8.15 -8.58
C GLU A 38 1.03 -8.81 -7.29
N ASP A 39 0.73 -10.10 -7.33
CA ASP A 39 0.29 -10.89 -6.18
C ASP A 39 1.36 -10.95 -5.07
N GLU A 40 2.65 -11.10 -5.44
CA GLU A 40 3.76 -11.01 -4.49
C GLU A 40 3.90 -9.60 -3.90
N PHE A 41 3.71 -8.57 -4.73
CA PHE A 41 3.68 -7.18 -4.30
C PHE A 41 2.57 -6.91 -3.29
N LEU A 42 1.32 -7.23 -3.61
CA LEU A 42 0.16 -7.01 -2.74
C LEU A 42 0.27 -7.79 -1.42
N ARG A 43 0.81 -9.02 -1.43
CA ARG A 43 1.12 -9.78 -0.20
C ARG A 43 2.21 -9.09 0.63
N GLY A 44 3.23 -8.54 -0.01
CA GLY A 44 4.28 -7.73 0.63
C GLY A 44 3.71 -6.48 1.31
N VAL A 45 2.84 -5.75 0.60
CA VAL A 45 2.13 -4.58 1.13
C VAL A 45 1.26 -4.97 2.34
N THR A 46 0.49 -6.06 2.24
CA THR A 46 -0.33 -6.58 3.35
C THR A 46 0.52 -6.79 4.61
N VAL A 47 1.70 -7.41 4.48
CA VAL A 47 2.63 -7.62 5.61
C VAL A 47 3.15 -6.29 6.16
N ARG A 48 3.51 -5.33 5.29
CA ARG A 48 3.96 -4.00 5.69
C ARG A 48 2.89 -3.25 6.49
N LEU A 49 1.67 -3.18 5.99
CA LEU A 49 0.56 -2.48 6.66
C LEU A 49 0.23 -3.12 8.02
N ARG A 50 0.21 -4.45 8.11
CA ARG A 50 0.02 -5.15 9.39
C ARG A 50 1.15 -4.86 10.39
N ARG A 51 2.39 -4.67 9.93
CA ARG A 51 3.51 -4.25 10.80
C ARG A 51 3.32 -2.82 11.30
N ILE A 52 2.90 -1.91 10.43
CA ILE A 52 2.58 -0.52 10.81
C ILE A 52 1.47 -0.50 11.87
N LEU A 53 0.38 -1.25 11.68
CA LEU A 53 -0.72 -1.31 12.65
C LEU A 53 -0.33 -1.86 14.03
N LYS A 54 0.71 -2.70 14.12
CA LYS A 54 1.23 -3.19 15.41
C LYS A 54 1.95 -2.11 16.20
N SER A 55 2.60 -1.16 15.54
CA SER A 55 3.39 -0.10 16.17
C SER A 55 3.33 1.21 15.36
N PRO A 56 2.15 1.83 15.23
CA PRO A 56 1.96 2.97 14.32
C PRO A 56 2.69 4.22 14.80
N GLU A 57 2.81 4.41 16.12
CA GLU A 57 3.58 5.51 16.70
C GLU A 57 5.07 5.41 16.36
N SER A 58 5.68 4.23 16.49
CA SER A 58 7.07 4.02 16.09
C SER A 58 7.30 4.23 14.59
N TYR A 59 6.31 3.92 13.76
CA TYR A 59 6.39 4.19 12.32
C TYR A 59 6.34 5.71 12.02
N LEU A 60 5.40 6.43 12.64
CA LEU A 60 5.28 7.87 12.48
C LEU A 60 6.50 8.59 13.06
N ASP A 61 6.99 8.19 14.23
CA ASP A 61 8.19 8.74 14.86
C ASP A 61 9.44 8.55 13.99
N PHE A 62 9.63 7.35 13.42
CA PHE A 62 10.74 7.09 12.48
C PHE A 62 10.74 8.05 11.28
N TRP A 63 9.56 8.44 10.79
CA TRP A 63 9.40 9.37 9.68
C TRP A 63 9.21 10.83 10.13
N ASN A 64 9.28 11.14 11.43
CA ASN A 64 9.03 12.45 12.04
C ASN A 64 7.60 13.01 11.88
N TYR A 65 6.60 12.15 11.75
CA TYR A 65 5.17 12.54 11.63
C TYR A 65 4.37 12.40 12.94
N VAL A 66 5.01 11.98 14.04
CA VAL A 66 4.29 11.67 15.30
C VAL A 66 3.49 12.85 15.85
N ASP A 67 3.98 14.08 15.65
CA ASP A 67 3.32 15.32 16.06
C ASP A 67 2.49 15.98 14.95
N GLU A 68 2.64 15.53 13.70
CA GLU A 68 1.99 16.14 12.53
C GLU A 68 0.66 15.44 12.17
N VAL A 69 0.55 14.15 12.51
CA VAL A 69 -0.57 13.31 12.08
C VAL A 69 -1.39 12.85 13.28
N GLU A 70 -2.71 12.99 13.19
CA GLU A 70 -3.61 12.44 14.20
C GLU A 70 -3.58 10.90 14.16
N MET A 71 -3.05 10.29 15.23
CA MET A 71 -2.90 8.83 15.38
C MET A 71 -4.15 8.01 15.02
N LYS A 72 -5.34 8.51 15.38
CA LYS A 72 -6.61 7.82 15.09
C LYS A 72 -6.92 7.82 13.59
N VAL A 73 -6.69 8.95 12.92
CA VAL A 73 -6.89 9.11 11.48
C VAL A 73 -5.90 8.24 10.72
N PHE A 74 -4.62 8.27 11.10
CA PHE A 74 -3.59 7.43 10.51
C PHE A 74 -3.93 5.94 10.61
N ARG A 75 -4.24 5.45 11.82
CA ARG A 75 -4.62 4.04 12.03
C ARG A 75 -5.81 3.64 11.18
N ARG A 76 -6.84 4.49 11.08
CA ARG A 76 -8.01 4.23 10.24
C ARG A 76 -7.61 4.13 8.77
N GLY A 77 -6.81 5.07 8.26
CA GLY A 77 -6.33 5.05 6.88
C GLY A 77 -5.53 3.78 6.56
N VAL A 78 -4.65 3.33 7.46
CA VAL A 78 -3.90 2.08 7.27
C VAL A 78 -4.82 0.85 7.29
N VAL A 79 -5.87 0.83 8.12
CA VAL A 79 -6.87 -0.26 8.13
C VAL A 79 -7.68 -0.29 6.82
N GLU A 80 -8.13 0.87 6.34
CA GLU A 80 -8.89 0.99 5.10
C GLU A 80 -8.04 0.58 3.89
N LEU A 81 -6.77 1.00 3.86
CA LEU A 81 -5.82 0.57 2.84
C LEU A 81 -5.57 -0.94 2.88
N LEU A 82 -5.41 -1.53 4.07
CA LEU A 82 -5.24 -2.98 4.22
C LEU A 82 -6.46 -3.74 3.69
N ALA A 83 -7.67 -3.29 4.02
CA ALA A 83 -8.91 -3.89 3.52
C ALA A 83 -9.02 -3.78 1.98
N TYR A 84 -8.56 -2.67 1.40
CA TYR A 84 -8.50 -2.51 -0.04
C TYR A 84 -7.53 -3.52 -0.67
N VAL A 85 -6.30 -3.65 -0.16
CA VAL A 85 -5.31 -4.62 -0.67
C VAL A 85 -5.83 -6.05 -0.60
N GLU A 86 -6.50 -6.41 0.50
CA GLU A 86 -7.12 -7.73 0.67
C GLU A 86 -8.25 -7.96 -0.35
N LYS A 87 -9.04 -6.93 -0.67
CA LYS A 87 -10.02 -6.97 -1.76
C LYS A 87 -9.34 -7.26 -3.10
N VAL A 88 -8.29 -6.51 -3.47
CA VAL A 88 -7.57 -6.71 -4.74
C VAL A 88 -7.03 -8.13 -4.84
N LEU A 89 -6.42 -8.65 -3.77
CA LEU A 89 -5.92 -10.03 -3.73
C LEU A 89 -7.03 -11.09 -3.90
N SER A 90 -8.26 -10.79 -3.48
CA SER A 90 -9.41 -11.68 -3.66
C SER A 90 -10.06 -11.56 -5.04
N THR A 91 -9.80 -10.48 -5.78
CA THR A 91 -10.23 -10.31 -7.16
C THR A 91 -9.31 -11.11 -8.09
N PRO A 92 -9.83 -11.95 -9.00
CA PRO A 92 -9.05 -12.62 -10.04
C PRO A 92 -8.22 -11.62 -10.84
N TYR A 93 -7.01 -11.98 -11.24
CA TYR A 93 -6.07 -11.05 -11.90
C TYR A 93 -6.66 -10.39 -13.14
N ASP A 94 -7.38 -11.15 -13.96
CA ASP A 94 -8.08 -10.72 -15.17
C ASP A 94 -9.29 -9.80 -14.93
N GLU A 95 -9.69 -9.62 -13.67
CA GLU A 95 -10.78 -8.71 -13.27
C GLU A 95 -10.27 -7.43 -12.56
N ARG A 96 -8.94 -7.24 -12.44
CA ARG A 96 -8.33 -6.12 -11.70
C ARG A 96 -8.15 -4.83 -12.52
N GLY A 97 -8.59 -4.85 -13.79
CA GLY A 97 -8.35 -3.79 -14.75
C GLY A 97 -7.06 -4.00 -15.55
N ASP A 98 -6.84 -3.12 -16.52
CA ASP A 98 -5.71 -3.19 -17.43
C ASP A 98 -4.41 -2.71 -16.75
N THR A 99 -3.25 -3.06 -17.31
CA THR A 99 -1.99 -2.45 -16.88
C THR A 99 -1.77 -1.11 -17.58
N ALA A 100 -0.91 -0.24 -17.06
CA ALA A 100 -0.59 1.03 -17.72
C ALA A 100 0.12 0.86 -19.08
N SER A 101 0.54 -0.36 -19.40
CA SER A 101 1.29 -0.72 -20.60
C SER A 101 0.44 -1.39 -21.70
N ASP A 102 -0.85 -1.62 -21.47
CA ASP A 102 -1.78 -2.23 -22.44
C ASP A 102 -2.43 -1.21 -23.40
#